data_AF-A0A7C8LD93-F1
#
_entry.id   AF-A0A7C8LD93-F1
#
_cell.length_a   1.000
_cell.length_b   1.000
_cell.length_c   1.000
_cell.angle_alpha   90.00
_cell.angle_beta   90.00
_cell.angle_gamma   90.00
#
_symmetry.space_group_name_H-M   'P 1'
#
loop_
_entity.id
_entity.type
_entity.pdbx_description
1 polymer ?
#
loop_
_entity_poly.entity_id
_entity_poly.type
_entity_poly.pdbx_seq_one_letter_code
_entity_poly.pdbx_strand_id
1 'polypeptide(L)'
;MSFELISTFSFLIQKQAVDEIVKCNEYTSKFGLTLTHIDALGLIETRSLSLKNYGRIEFGSGVIDKIIKAFCDSPYISMYNYVETLHVLIEMFYFYKNETLDLITDDELIRFMKNAFDGECQGSLELLSGRELDGLARNLCYGYEPDDVDEDDWEEEDENGEY
;
A
#
# COMPACT_ATOMS: atom_id res chain seq x y z
N MET A 1 10.45 2.89 -34.90
CA MET A 1 11.29 1.81 -34.34
C MET A 1 11.51 1.97 -32.83
N SER A 2 12.18 3.02 -32.32
CA SER A 2 12.40 3.18 -30.86
C SER A 2 11.13 3.54 -30.05
N PHE A 3 10.30 4.45 -30.57
CA PHE A 3 9.06 4.88 -29.90
C PHE A 3 8.01 3.77 -29.78
N GLU A 4 7.87 2.92 -30.79
CA GLU A 4 6.96 1.77 -30.76
C GLU A 4 7.43 0.71 -29.76
N LEU A 5 8.73 0.46 -29.65
CA LEU A 5 9.29 -0.46 -28.65
C LEU A 5 9.09 0.04 -27.21
N ILE A 6 9.23 1.35 -26.97
CA ILE A 6 8.97 1.94 -25.65
C ILE A 6 7.47 1.88 -25.32
N SER A 7 6.60 2.13 -26.30
CA SER A 7 5.15 2.08 -26.12
C SER A 7 4.64 0.66 -25.84
N THR A 8 5.15 -0.35 -26.56
CA THR A 8 4.78 -1.76 -26.31
C THR A 8 5.29 -2.26 -24.98
N PHE A 9 6.50 -1.86 -24.57
CA PHE A 9 7.06 -2.20 -23.27
C PHE A 9 6.25 -1.58 -22.12
N SER A 10 5.87 -0.30 -22.23
CA SER A 10 5.03 0.38 -21.24
C SER A 10 3.65 -0.29 -21.11
N PHE A 11 3.06 -0.71 -22.22
CA PHE A 11 1.79 -1.43 -22.22
C PHE A 11 1.89 -2.81 -21.55
N LEU A 12 2.97 -3.55 -21.81
CA LEU A 12 3.21 -4.86 -21.17
C LEU A 12 3.40 -4.73 -19.66
N ILE A 13 4.15 -3.72 -19.20
CA ILE A 13 4.32 -3.45 -17.76
C ILE A 13 2.97 -3.10 -17.12
N GLN A 14 2.18 -2.24 -17.75
CA GLN A 14 0.87 -1.86 -17.22
C GLN A 14 -0.06 -3.08 -17.13
N LYS A 15 -0.11 -3.90 -18.17
CA LYS A 15 -0.91 -5.12 -18.18
C LYS A 15 -0.48 -6.07 -17.05
N GLN A 16 0.82 -6.30 -16.91
CA GLN A 16 1.34 -7.14 -15.83
C GLN A 16 0.97 -6.59 -14.45
N ALA A 17 1.10 -5.27 -14.23
CA ALA A 17 0.73 -4.63 -12.98
C ALA A 17 -0.76 -4.80 -12.66
N VAL A 18 -1.63 -4.68 -13.67
CA VAL A 18 -3.08 -4.92 -13.52
C VAL A 18 -3.33 -6.37 -13.11
N ASP A 19 -2.72 -7.32 -13.80
CA ASP A 19 -2.89 -8.75 -13.53
C ASP A 19 -2.41 -9.11 -12.11
N GLU A 20 -1.30 -8.53 -11.65
CA GLU A 20 -0.79 -8.70 -10.28
C GLU A 20 -1.74 -8.14 -9.21
N ILE A 21 -2.32 -6.97 -9.43
CA ILE A 21 -3.31 -6.38 -8.50
C ILE A 21 -4.58 -7.24 -8.46
N VAL A 22 -5.12 -7.63 -9.62
CA VAL A 22 -6.32 -8.49 -9.68
C VAL A 22 -6.05 -9.85 -9.05
N LYS A 23 -4.83 -10.38 -9.15
CA LYS A 23 -4.44 -11.63 -8.48
C LYS A 23 -4.56 -11.56 -6.96
N CYS A 24 -4.45 -10.38 -6.35
CA CYS A 24 -4.66 -10.23 -4.90
C CYS A 24 -6.05 -10.68 -4.45
N ASN A 25 -7.05 -10.68 -5.35
CA ASN A 25 -8.39 -11.21 -5.07
C ASN A 25 -8.39 -12.69 -4.65
N GLU A 26 -7.40 -13.49 -5.08
CA GLU A 26 -7.22 -14.87 -4.61
C GLU A 26 -7.10 -14.94 -3.09
N TYR A 27 -6.49 -13.92 -2.48
CA TYR A 27 -6.34 -13.79 -1.04
C TYR A 27 -7.45 -12.93 -0.41
N THR A 28 -7.76 -11.76 -0.97
CA THR A 28 -8.64 -10.78 -0.32
C THR A 28 -10.13 -11.16 -0.34
N SER A 29 -10.53 -12.07 -1.25
CA SER A 29 -11.91 -12.52 -1.34
C SER A 29 -12.42 -13.21 -0.07
N LYS A 30 -11.53 -13.82 0.73
CA LYS A 30 -11.89 -14.41 2.03
C LYS A 30 -12.34 -13.37 3.06
N PHE A 31 -11.94 -12.11 2.88
CA PHE A 31 -12.40 -10.96 3.66
C PHE A 31 -13.58 -10.23 2.99
N GLY A 32 -14.11 -10.80 1.90
CA GLY A 32 -15.20 -10.19 1.13
C GLY A 32 -14.75 -9.07 0.20
N LEU A 33 -13.44 -8.88 -0.02
CA LEU A 33 -12.88 -7.77 -0.81
C LEU A 33 -12.39 -8.23 -2.18
N THR A 34 -12.83 -7.56 -3.25
CA THR A 34 -12.41 -7.83 -4.63
C THR A 34 -12.20 -6.56 -5.42
N LEU A 35 -11.23 -6.57 -6.34
CA LEU A 35 -10.93 -5.50 -7.29
C LEU A 35 -11.23 -5.96 -8.72
N THR A 36 -11.90 -5.14 -9.49
CA THR A 36 -12.04 -5.34 -10.94
C THR A 36 -10.77 -4.90 -11.67
N HIS A 37 -10.66 -5.26 -12.95
CA HIS A 37 -9.59 -4.72 -13.82
C HIS A 37 -9.62 -3.19 -13.91
N ILE A 38 -10.80 -2.57 -13.83
CA ILE A 38 -10.95 -1.11 -13.88
C ILE A 38 -10.40 -0.48 -12.60
N ASP A 39 -10.71 -1.07 -11.44
CA ASP A 39 -10.19 -0.61 -10.16
C ASP A 39 -8.66 -0.72 -10.14
N ALA A 40 -8.12 -1.85 -10.58
CA ALA A 40 -6.68 -2.07 -10.67
C ALA A 40 -5.97 -1.04 -11.58
N LEU A 41 -6.57 -0.69 -12.72
CA LEU A 41 -6.08 0.38 -13.59
C LEU A 41 -6.07 1.73 -12.86
N GLY A 42 -7.15 2.05 -12.15
CA GLY A 42 -7.24 3.27 -11.33
C GLY A 42 -6.11 3.36 -10.29
N LEU A 43 -5.86 2.28 -9.55
CA LEU A 43 -4.80 2.24 -8.53
C LEU A 43 -3.41 2.46 -9.16
N ILE A 44 -3.16 1.90 -10.34
CA ILE A 44 -1.91 2.12 -11.09
C ILE A 44 -1.79 3.58 -11.54
N GLU A 45 -2.87 4.21 -11.97
CA GLU A 45 -2.88 5.63 -12.34
C GLU A 45 -2.56 6.52 -11.14
N THR A 46 -3.20 6.28 -9.99
CA THR A 46 -2.89 6.99 -8.73
C THR A 46 -1.43 6.86 -8.37
N ARG A 47 -0.89 5.63 -8.34
CA ARG A 47 0.54 5.41 -8.10
C ARG A 47 1.41 6.16 -9.10
N SER A 48 1.09 6.11 -10.39
CA SER A 48 1.88 6.76 -11.44
C SER A 48 1.93 8.28 -11.23
N LEU A 49 0.82 8.88 -10.79
CA LEU A 49 0.75 10.29 -10.43
C LEU A 49 1.56 10.59 -9.17
N SER A 50 1.44 9.80 -8.11
CA SER A 50 2.21 9.97 -6.87
C SER A 50 3.71 9.86 -7.12
N LEU A 51 4.17 8.80 -7.81
CA LEU A 51 5.57 8.61 -8.17
C LEU A 51 6.12 9.83 -8.95
N LYS A 52 5.36 10.32 -9.94
CA LYS A 52 5.73 11.52 -10.70
C LYS A 52 5.84 12.76 -9.83
N ASN A 53 4.90 12.97 -8.91
CA ASN A 53 4.87 14.13 -8.02
C ASN A 53 6.07 14.17 -7.07
N TYR A 54 6.53 13.00 -6.60
CA TYR A 54 7.66 12.88 -5.66
C TYR A 54 8.98 12.48 -6.33
N GLY A 55 9.06 12.48 -7.67
CA GLY A 55 10.29 12.19 -8.41
C GLY A 55 10.81 10.74 -8.26
N ARG A 56 9.91 9.78 -8.03
CA ARG A 56 10.20 8.36 -7.81
C ARG A 56 9.93 7.53 -9.07
N ILE A 57 10.60 6.38 -9.20
CA ILE A 57 10.44 5.44 -10.32
C ILE A 57 10.26 4.03 -9.76
N GLU A 58 9.23 3.32 -10.23
CA GLU A 58 8.88 1.97 -9.81
C GLU A 58 8.25 1.17 -10.97
N PHE A 59 8.26 -0.16 -10.89
CA PHE A 59 7.75 -1.07 -11.92
C PHE A 59 6.81 -2.13 -11.32
N GLY A 60 6.00 -2.80 -12.15
CA GLY A 60 5.08 -3.87 -11.71
C GLY A 60 3.87 -3.34 -10.94
N SER A 61 3.26 -4.14 -10.06
CA SER A 61 2.25 -3.73 -9.06
C SER A 61 2.84 -2.92 -7.89
N GLY A 62 4.14 -3.04 -7.67
CA GLY A 62 4.87 -2.16 -6.76
C GLY A 62 4.37 -2.28 -5.32
N VAL A 63 4.27 -1.17 -4.60
CA VAL A 63 3.73 -1.15 -3.22
C VAL A 63 2.23 -1.49 -3.12
N ILE A 64 1.48 -1.45 -4.24
CA ILE A 64 0.02 -1.60 -4.23
C ILE A 64 -0.39 -2.96 -3.67
N ASP A 65 0.31 -4.04 -4.02
CA ASP A 65 -0.03 -5.39 -3.56
C ASP A 65 0.21 -5.54 -2.04
N LYS A 66 1.26 -4.90 -1.51
CA LYS A 66 1.57 -4.84 -0.08
C LYS A 66 0.48 -4.10 0.68
N ILE A 67 0.05 -2.93 0.20
CA ILE A 67 -1.04 -2.15 0.83
C ILE A 67 -2.33 -2.97 0.80
N ILE A 68 -2.67 -3.58 -0.34
CA ILE A 68 -3.87 -4.43 -0.46
C ILE A 68 -3.85 -5.54 0.59
N LYS A 69 -2.76 -6.30 0.69
CA LYS A 69 -2.65 -7.41 1.65
C LYS A 69 -2.66 -6.94 3.09
N ALA A 70 -1.96 -5.84 3.39
CA ALA A 70 -1.85 -5.30 4.74
C ALA A 70 -3.20 -4.77 5.27
N PHE A 71 -4.07 -4.23 4.41
CA PHE A 71 -5.32 -3.59 4.83
C PHE A 71 -6.57 -4.46 4.63
N CYS A 72 -6.46 -5.61 3.95
CA CYS A 72 -7.64 -6.39 3.56
C CYS A 72 -8.42 -7.02 4.73
N ASP A 73 -7.82 -7.09 5.92
CA ASP A 73 -8.44 -7.59 7.14
C ASP A 73 -8.91 -6.48 8.10
N SER A 74 -8.77 -5.21 7.70
CA SER A 74 -9.20 -4.07 8.52
C SER A 74 -10.71 -4.12 8.78
N PRO A 75 -11.15 -3.96 10.05
CA PRO A 75 -12.57 -3.92 10.38
C PRO A 75 -13.28 -2.64 9.86
N TYR A 76 -12.52 -1.64 9.40
CA TYR A 76 -13.03 -0.39 8.86
C TYR A 76 -13.13 -0.38 7.33
N ILE A 77 -12.71 -1.46 6.67
CA ILE A 77 -12.74 -1.59 5.21
C ILE A 77 -13.75 -2.66 4.81
N SER A 78 -14.59 -2.29 3.85
CA SER A 78 -15.60 -3.16 3.23
C SER A 78 -15.66 -2.86 1.74
N MET A 79 -16.35 -3.69 0.97
CA MET A 79 -16.54 -3.44 -0.46
C MET A 79 -17.11 -2.06 -0.80
N TYR A 80 -17.82 -1.41 0.13
CA TYR A 80 -18.38 -0.07 -0.09
C TYR A 80 -17.31 1.03 -0.21
N ASN A 81 -16.25 0.96 0.59
CA ASN A 81 -15.19 1.99 0.65
C ASN A 81 -13.83 1.48 0.15
N TYR A 82 -13.68 0.19 -0.13
CA TYR A 82 -12.39 -0.44 -0.39
C TYR A 82 -11.53 0.25 -1.45
N VAL A 83 -12.08 0.48 -2.64
CA VAL A 83 -11.33 1.08 -3.76
C VAL A 83 -10.90 2.51 -3.42
N GLU A 84 -11.82 3.31 -2.89
CA GLU A 84 -11.56 4.71 -2.50
C GLU A 84 -10.49 4.79 -1.41
N THR A 85 -10.59 3.94 -0.38
CA THR A 85 -9.59 3.85 0.68
C THR A 85 -8.21 3.48 0.15
N LEU A 86 -8.11 2.52 -0.77
CA LEU A 86 -6.82 2.14 -1.37
C LEU A 86 -6.17 3.29 -2.14
N HIS A 87 -6.94 4.08 -2.90
CA HIS A 87 -6.40 5.25 -3.59
C HIS A 87 -5.74 6.22 -2.60
N VAL A 88 -6.44 6.53 -1.50
CA VAL A 88 -5.94 7.45 -0.48
C VAL A 88 -4.71 6.88 0.23
N LEU A 89 -4.71 5.59 0.58
CA LEU A 89 -3.57 4.94 1.22
C LEU A 89 -2.32 4.93 0.32
N ILE A 90 -2.47 4.72 -0.99
CA ILE A 90 -1.35 4.78 -1.94
C ILE A 90 -0.77 6.19 -2.00
N GLU A 91 -1.62 7.21 -2.09
CA GLU A 91 -1.17 8.61 -2.10
C GLU A 91 -0.44 8.97 -0.80
N MET A 92 -1.01 8.60 0.35
CA MET A 92 -0.40 8.79 1.66
C MET A 92 0.95 8.09 1.77
N PHE A 93 1.05 6.83 1.33
CA PHE A 93 2.29 6.07 1.38
C PHE A 93 3.43 6.83 0.68
N TYR A 94 3.23 7.27 -0.56
CA TYR A 94 4.30 7.97 -1.29
C TYR A 94 4.59 9.36 -0.76
N PHE A 95 3.56 10.07 -0.26
CA PHE A 95 3.77 11.34 0.43
C PHE A 95 4.66 11.16 1.66
N TYR A 96 4.32 10.24 2.56
CA TYR A 96 5.10 10.04 3.78
C TYR A 96 6.43 9.33 3.54
N LYS A 97 6.56 8.54 2.48
CA LYS A 97 7.87 8.05 2.05
C LYS A 97 8.84 9.20 1.72
N ASN A 98 8.31 10.29 1.13
CA ASN A 98 9.06 11.51 0.91
C ASN A 98 9.31 12.30 2.20
N GLU A 99 8.27 12.52 3.03
CA GLU A 99 8.39 13.32 4.25
C GLU A 99 9.30 12.69 5.31
N THR A 100 9.42 11.36 5.31
CA THR A 100 10.35 10.62 6.17
C THR A 100 11.78 10.59 5.63
N LEU A 101 12.07 11.22 4.49
CA LEU A 101 13.37 11.22 3.82
C LEU A 101 13.91 9.81 3.57
N ASP A 102 13.02 8.86 3.27
CA ASP A 102 13.35 7.45 3.07
C ASP A 102 14.03 6.78 4.29
N LEU A 103 13.93 7.37 5.50
CA LEU A 103 14.52 6.83 6.73
C LEU A 103 13.78 5.61 7.28
N ILE A 104 12.54 5.38 6.84
CA ILE A 104 11.72 4.22 7.18
C ILE A 104 11.57 3.32 5.94
N THR A 105 11.60 2.00 6.11
CA THR A 105 11.36 1.06 5.01
C THR A 105 9.90 1.04 4.58
N ASP A 106 9.62 0.49 3.40
CA ASP A 106 8.25 0.42 2.88
C ASP A 106 7.36 -0.46 3.77
N ASP A 107 7.89 -1.58 4.25
CA ASP A 107 7.15 -2.53 5.09
C ASP A 107 6.88 -1.96 6.49
N GLU A 108 7.83 -1.23 7.08
CA GLU A 108 7.63 -0.52 8.35
C GLU A 108 6.59 0.58 8.21
N LEU A 109 6.64 1.38 7.14
CA LEU A 109 5.66 2.44 6.92
C LEU A 109 4.25 1.87 6.72
N ILE A 110 4.10 0.81 5.93
CA ILE A 110 2.79 0.16 5.71
C ILE A 110 2.27 -0.45 7.02
N ARG A 111 3.13 -1.10 7.81
CA ARG A 111 2.75 -1.66 9.12
C ARG A 111 2.29 -0.56 10.08
N PHE A 112 3.04 0.54 10.18
CA PHE A 112 2.64 1.69 10.98
C PHE A 112 1.29 2.26 10.49
N MET A 113 1.12 2.43 9.18
CA MET A 113 -0.12 2.93 8.60
C MET A 113 -1.31 2.05 8.98
N LYS A 114 -1.17 0.72 8.87
CA LYS A 114 -2.23 -0.24 9.22
C LYS A 114 -2.56 -0.20 10.70
N ASN A 115 -1.55 -0.27 11.56
CA ASN A 115 -1.73 -0.31 13.01
C ASN A 115 -2.37 0.99 13.53
N ALA A 116 -1.92 2.14 13.04
CA ALA A 116 -2.52 3.43 13.36
C ALA A 116 -3.97 3.53 12.84
N PHE A 117 -4.20 3.13 11.59
CA PHE A 117 -5.52 3.17 10.95
C PHE A 117 -6.56 2.35 11.73
N ASP A 118 -6.22 1.11 12.09
CA ASP A 118 -7.12 0.21 12.82
C ASP A 118 -7.20 0.53 14.32
N GLY A 119 -6.12 1.04 14.90
CA GLY A 119 -6.03 1.41 16.31
C GLY A 119 -6.52 2.84 16.55
N GLU A 120 -5.59 3.75 16.81
CA GLU A 120 -5.85 5.11 17.29
C GLU A 120 -6.68 5.99 16.33
N CYS A 121 -6.70 5.66 15.04
CA CYS A 121 -7.49 6.38 14.05
C CYS A 121 -8.90 5.81 13.84
N GLN A 122 -9.16 4.57 14.27
CA GLN A 122 -10.47 3.91 14.15
C GLN A 122 -11.07 4.02 12.73
N GLY A 123 -10.25 3.83 11.69
CA GLY A 123 -10.64 3.91 10.29
C GLY A 123 -10.62 5.31 9.67
N SER A 124 -10.20 6.36 10.39
CA SER A 124 -10.09 7.71 9.83
C SER A 124 -8.78 7.93 9.08
N LEU A 125 -8.90 8.18 7.78
CA LEU A 125 -7.80 8.55 6.89
C LEU A 125 -7.24 9.95 7.22
N GLU A 126 -8.09 10.85 7.72
CA GLU A 126 -7.70 12.19 8.14
C GLU A 126 -6.84 12.17 9.41
N LEU A 127 -7.19 11.34 10.39
CA LEU A 127 -6.37 11.15 11.59
C LEU A 127 -5.06 10.43 11.25
N LEU A 128 -5.12 9.43 10.38
CA LEU A 128 -3.94 8.69 9.95
C LEU A 128 -2.89 9.62 9.34
N SER A 129 -3.29 10.44 8.37
CA SER A 129 -2.38 11.42 7.77
C SER A 129 -2.01 12.54 8.74
N GLY A 130 -2.98 13.36 9.12
CA GLY A 130 -2.72 14.63 9.81
C GLY A 130 -2.26 14.53 11.27
N ARG A 131 -2.31 13.34 11.90
CA ARG A 131 -1.85 13.14 13.28
C ARG A 131 -0.75 12.09 13.38
N GLU A 132 -1.04 10.86 12.98
CA GLU A 132 -0.12 9.74 13.22
C GLU A 132 1.11 9.80 12.31
N LEU A 133 0.90 9.89 10.99
CA LEU A 133 1.99 9.93 10.02
C LEU A 133 2.78 11.25 10.05
N ASP A 134 2.10 12.38 10.29
CA ASP A 134 2.76 13.67 10.57
C ASP A 134 3.65 13.61 11.82
N GLY A 135 3.22 12.86 12.85
CA GLY A 135 4.00 12.59 14.05
C GLY A 135 5.24 11.74 13.74
N LEU A 136 5.05 10.62 13.06
CA LEU A 136 6.11 9.70 12.64
C LEU A 136 7.20 10.42 11.81
N ALA A 137 6.80 11.15 10.77
CA ALA A 137 7.74 11.86 9.90
C ALA A 137 8.57 12.89 10.68
N ARG A 138 7.93 13.62 11.60
CA ARG A 138 8.62 14.56 12.49
C ARG A 138 9.64 13.86 13.39
N ASN A 139 9.25 12.76 14.02
CA ASN A 139 10.10 12.00 14.94
C ASN A 139 11.36 11.47 14.23
N LEU A 140 11.18 10.84 13.07
CA LEU A 140 12.29 10.33 12.24
C LEU A 140 13.24 11.44 11.80
N CYS A 141 12.71 12.59 11.38
CA CYS A 141 13.54 13.75 10.99
C CYS A 141 14.34 14.34 12.15
N TYR A 142 13.94 14.12 13.40
CA TYR A 142 14.70 14.49 14.60
C TYR A 142 15.58 13.36 15.15
N GLY A 143 15.60 12.19 14.50
CA GLY A 143 16.44 11.05 14.88
C GLY A 143 15.86 10.17 15.99
N TYR A 144 14.55 10.24 16.24
CA TYR A 144 13.86 9.27 17.09
C TYR A 144 13.46 8.05 16.28
N GLU A 145 13.52 6.86 16.90
CA GLU A 145 13.03 5.62 16.29
C GLU A 145 11.50 5.68 16.15
N PRO A 146 10.91 4.98 15.15
CA PRO A 146 9.46 4.78 15.12
C PRO A 146 8.99 4.18 16.45
N ASP A 147 7.90 4.68 17.02
CA ASP A 147 7.32 4.03 18.19
C ASP A 147 6.91 2.60 17.78
N ASP A 148 7.62 1.60 18.30
CA ASP A 148 7.40 0.19 18.00
C ASP A 148 5.95 -0.17 18.35
N VAL A 149 5.12 -0.33 17.32
CA VAL A 149 3.82 -1.00 17.44
C VAL A 149 4.11 -2.49 17.51
N ASP A 150 3.96 -3.03 18.73
CA ASP A 150 4.24 -4.40 19.19
C ASP A 150 4.42 -5.45 18.07
N GLU A 151 5.60 -6.09 18.10
CA GLU A 151 6.10 -7.06 17.13
C GLU A 151 5.44 -8.46 17.23
N ASP A 152 4.35 -8.60 17.99
CA ASP A 152 3.72 -9.87 18.33
C ASP A 152 2.37 -10.06 17.60
N ASP A 153 2.38 -10.56 16.35
CA ASP A 153 1.32 -11.48 15.86
C ASP A 153 1.60 -12.13 14.48
N TRP A 154 2.79 -12.70 14.30
CA TRP A 154 2.99 -13.69 13.23
C TRP A 154 3.60 -14.96 13.81
N GLU A 155 2.77 -15.80 14.44
CA GLU A 155 3.01 -17.24 14.37
C GLU A 155 2.85 -17.63 12.89
N GLU A 156 3.97 -17.88 12.20
CA GLU A 156 3.91 -18.67 10.97
C GLU A 156 3.28 -20.01 11.38
N GLU A 157 2.01 -20.25 11.02
CA GLU A 157 1.51 -21.61 10.91
C GLU A 157 2.23 -22.26 9.73
N ASP A 158 3.43 -22.80 10.00
CA ASP A 158 4.12 -23.70 9.11
C ASP A 158 3.31 -24.99 9.01
N GLU A 159 2.51 -25.02 7.94
CA GLU A 159 1.77 -26.15 7.39
C GLU A 159 2.75 -27.29 7.04
N ASN A 160 3.27 -27.99 8.05
CA ASN A 160 3.97 -29.26 7.87
C ASN A 160 2.96 -30.38 7.64
N GLY A 161 2.42 -30.39 6.41
CA GLY A 161 1.93 -31.62 5.82
C GLY A 161 3.10 -32.53 5.48
N GLU A 162 3.32 -33.57 6.29
CA GLU A 162 3.93 -34.83 5.82
C GLU A 162 3.57 -36.02 6.73
N TYR A 163 3.05 -37.06 6.08
CA TYR A 163 2.60 -38.42 6.49
C TYR A 163 1.19 -38.60 7.07
#